data_AF-A0A7K3YZQ8-F1
#
_entry.id   AF-A0A7K3YZQ8-F1
#
_cell.length_a   1.000
_cell.length_b   1.000
_cell.length_c   1.000
_cell.angle_alpha   90.00
_cell.angle_beta   90.00
_cell.angle_gamma   90.00
#
_symmetry.space_group_name_H-M   'P 1'
#
loop_
_entity.id
_entity.type
_entity.pdbx_description
1 polymer ?
#
loop_
_entity_poly.entity_id
_entity_poly.type
_entity_poly.pdbx_seq_one_letter_code
_entity_poly.pdbx_strand_id
1 'polypeptide(L)'
;MARQAQRNPKKSEPLATMLPGLLDRALEEGRDFILCYETDEDTGKRRIHIMTGSFVSPCMLRKLIGLAESQKDEGSTLASRAWKRAQNT
;
A
#
# COMPACT_ATOMS: atom_id res chain seq x y z
N MET A 1 -10.18 23.35 25.19
CA MET A 1 -9.11 23.51 24.17
C MET A 1 -8.12 22.36 24.37
N ALA A 2 -8.21 21.30 23.58
CA ALA A 2 -7.34 20.14 23.71
C ALA A 2 -6.01 20.39 22.99
N ARG A 3 -4.90 20.36 23.75
CA ARG A 3 -3.53 20.46 23.22
C ARG A 3 -3.24 19.21 22.38
N GLN A 4 -3.23 19.35 21.06
CA GLN A 4 -2.62 18.34 20.18
C GLN A 4 -1.11 18.34 20.44
N ALA A 5 -0.61 17.23 20.95
CA ALA A 5 0.83 16.98 21.05
C ALA A 5 1.41 16.99 19.63
N GLN A 6 2.14 18.06 19.29
CA GLN A 6 2.99 18.11 18.10
C GLN A 6 4.05 17.03 18.26
N ARG A 7 3.77 15.87 17.65
CA ARG A 7 4.70 14.76 17.56
C ARG A 7 5.77 15.21 16.56
N ASN A 8 6.91 15.67 17.06
CA ASN A 8 8.08 15.99 16.24
C ASN A 8 8.31 14.84 15.23
N PRO A 9 8.32 15.11 13.91
CA PRO A 9 8.56 14.07 12.93
C PRO A 9 9.97 13.52 13.19
N LYS A 10 10.05 12.28 13.65
CA LYS A 10 11.29 11.51 13.66
C LYS A 10 11.90 11.65 12.26
N LYS A 11 13.21 11.95 12.20
CA LYS A 11 14.03 11.96 10.99
C LYS A 11 13.46 10.96 9.99
N SER A 12 13.11 11.43 8.79
CA SER A 12 12.41 10.67 7.77
C SER A 12 13.08 9.31 7.54
N GLU A 13 12.60 8.28 8.22
CA GLU A 13 13.06 6.92 8.00
C GLU A 13 12.76 6.60 6.53
N PRO A 14 13.72 6.06 5.77
CA PRO A 14 13.52 5.75 4.36
C PRO A 14 12.29 4.87 4.19
N LEU A 15 11.48 5.10 3.16
CA LEU A 15 10.27 4.34 2.89
C LEU A 15 10.51 2.82 2.94
N ALA A 16 11.65 2.38 2.41
CA ALA A 16 12.08 0.98 2.40
C ALA A 16 12.20 0.35 3.81
N THR A 17 12.48 1.14 4.84
CA THR A 17 12.58 0.65 6.23
C THR A 17 11.22 0.56 6.92
N MET A 18 10.28 1.42 6.53
CA MET A 18 8.92 1.48 7.09
C MET A 18 7.98 0.46 6.44
N LEU A 19 8.09 0.28 5.13
CA LEU A 19 7.12 -0.44 4.31
C LEU A 19 6.90 -1.90 4.74
N PRO A 20 7.94 -2.72 5.01
CA PRO A 20 7.74 -4.12 5.40
C PRO A 20 6.89 -4.25 6.67
N GLY A 21 7.17 -3.45 7.70
CA GLY A 21 6.43 -3.51 8.96
C GLY A 21 4.97 -3.06 8.83
N LEU A 22 4.64 -2.15 7.91
CA LEU A 22 3.26 -1.78 7.63
C LEU A 22 2.51 -2.86 6.84
N LEU A 23 3.19 -3.50 5.88
CA LEU A 23 2.64 -4.60 5.10
C LEU A 23 2.34 -5.82 5.99
N ASP A 24 3.30 -6.21 6.83
CA ASP A 24 3.13 -7.36 7.74
C ASP A 24 1.90 -7.19 8.64
N ARG A 25 1.73 -5.99 9.22
CA ARG A 25 0.55 -5.68 10.06
C ARG A 25 -0.75 -5.72 9.28
N ALA A 26 -0.79 -5.14 8.09
CA ALA A 26 -2.00 -5.14 7.26
C ALA A 26 -2.42 -6.56 6.89
N LEU A 27 -1.45 -7.40 6.52
CA LEU A 27 -1.68 -8.80 6.25
C LEU A 27 -2.21 -9.54 7.50
N GLU A 28 -1.54 -9.40 8.65
CA GLU A 28 -1.96 -10.05 9.92
C GLU A 28 -3.39 -9.67 10.34
N GLU A 29 -3.78 -8.42 10.13
CA GLU A 29 -5.10 -7.90 10.44
C GLU A 29 -6.14 -8.16 9.33
N GLY A 30 -5.74 -8.75 8.20
CA GLY A 30 -6.61 -8.99 7.04
C GLY A 30 -7.14 -7.69 6.41
N ARG A 31 -6.36 -6.61 6.46
CA ARG A 31 -6.69 -5.29 5.93
C ARG A 31 -6.10 -5.08 4.55
N ASP A 32 -6.75 -4.23 3.76
CA ASP A 32 -6.21 -3.75 2.51
C ASP A 32 -4.91 -2.98 2.77
N PHE A 33 -3.94 -3.17 1.90
CA PHE A 33 -2.71 -2.38 1.84
C PHE A 33 -2.59 -1.81 0.44
N ILE A 34 -2.75 -0.49 0.30
CA ILE A 34 -2.71 0.20 -0.99
C ILE A 34 -1.50 1.14 -0.99
N LEU A 35 -0.68 1.03 -2.04
CA LEU A 35 0.43 1.92 -2.30
C LEU A 35 0.22 2.61 -3.64
N CYS A 36 0.16 3.95 -3.62
CA CYS A 36 -0.01 4.76 -4.81
C CYS A 36 1.16 5.75 -4.94
N TYR A 37 1.69 5.86 -6.14
CA TYR A 37 2.65 6.89 -6.49
C TYR A 37 1.92 8.03 -7.20
N GLU A 38 2.17 9.26 -6.75
CA GLU A 38 1.60 10.47 -7.33
C GLU A 38 2.75 11.38 -7.78
N THR A 39 2.62 11.96 -8.97
CA THR A 39 3.42 13.12 -9.38
C THR A 39 2.46 14.28 -9.61
N ASP A 40 2.66 15.34 -8.85
CA ASP A 40 1.95 16.60 -9.01
C ASP A 40 2.34 17.22 -10.36
N GLU A 41 1.39 17.37 -11.27
CA GLU A 41 1.66 17.78 -12.67
C GLU A 41 2.21 19.22 -12.76
N ASP A 42 1.75 20.10 -11.87
CA ASP A 42 2.14 21.51 -11.87
C ASP A 42 3.53 21.73 -11.25
N THR A 43 3.85 20.99 -10.18
CA THR A 43 5.08 21.21 -9.41
C THR A 43 6.15 20.14 -9.61
N GLY A 44 5.81 19.03 -10.28
CA GLY A 44 6.67 17.86 -10.44
C GLY A 44 6.96 17.11 -9.13
N LYS A 45 6.31 17.48 -8.02
CA LYS A 45 6.54 16.87 -6.71
C LYS A 45 6.04 15.44 -6.70
N ARG A 46 6.90 14.53 -6.24
CA ARG A 46 6.63 13.09 -6.17
C ARG A 46 6.23 12.71 -4.76
N ARG A 47 5.14 11.98 -4.61
CA ARG A 47 4.65 11.48 -3.31
C ARG A 47 4.30 10.00 -3.43
N ILE A 48 4.48 9.29 -2.33
CA ILE A 48 4.00 7.92 -2.16
C ILE A 48 2.97 7.94 -1.04
N HIS A 49 1.78 7.45 -1.35
CA HIS A 49 0.68 7.30 -0.41
C HIS A 49 0.61 5.84 0.01
N ILE A 50 0.62 5.58 1.33
CA ILE A 50 0.43 4.26 1.90
C ILE A 50 -0.87 4.31 2.71
N MET A 51 -1.82 3.43 2.38
CA MET A 51 -3.13 3.38 3.02
C MET A 51 -3.42 1.96 3.51
N THR A 52 -3.89 1.84 4.75
CA THR A 52 -4.31 0.56 5.34
C THR A 52 -5.71 0.65 5.94
N GLY A 53 -6.56 -0.34 5.71
CA GLY A 53 -7.96 -0.28 6.13
C GLY A 53 -8.87 -1.25 5.36
N SER A 54 -10.14 -0.86 5.19
CA SER A 54 -11.13 -1.60 4.40
C SER A 54 -11.65 -0.69 3.30
N PHE A 55 -10.97 -0.70 2.17
CA PHE A 55 -11.23 0.14 1.00
C PHE A 55 -11.78 -0.67 -0.18
N VAL A 56 -11.29 -1.90 -0.36
CA VAL A 56 -11.57 -2.72 -1.53
C VAL A 56 -12.60 -3.78 -1.17
N SER A 57 -13.81 -3.60 -1.68
CA SER A 57 -14.83 -4.65 -1.56
C SER A 57 -14.46 -5.90 -2.39
N PRO A 58 -14.98 -7.09 -2.06
CA PRO A 58 -14.73 -8.30 -2.85
C PRO A 58 -15.13 -8.18 -4.34
N CYS A 59 -16.18 -7.41 -4.64
CA CYS A 59 -16.57 -7.13 -6.02
C CYS A 59 -15.53 -6.25 -6.75
N MET A 60 -15.03 -5.22 -6.07
CA MET A 60 -13.99 -4.34 -6.61
C MET A 60 -12.69 -5.11 -6.84
N LEU A 61 -12.28 -5.98 -5.91
CA LEU A 61 -11.08 -6.81 -6.05
C LEU A 61 -11.13 -7.66 -7.33
N ARG A 62 -12.26 -8.32 -7.60
CA ARG A 62 -12.44 -9.12 -8.83
C ARG A 62 -12.29 -8.27 -10.09
N LYS A 63 -12.83 -7.04 -10.09
CA LYS A 63 -12.71 -6.12 -11.22
C LYS A 63 -11.26 -5.64 -11.42
N LEU A 64 -10.55 -5.32 -10.33
CA LEU A 64 -9.16 -4.91 -10.38
C LEU A 64 -8.25 -6.03 -10.92
N ILE A 65 -8.47 -7.27 -10.49
CA ILE A 65 -7.77 -8.44 -11.04
C ILE A 65 -8.03 -8.57 -12.54
N GLY A 66 -9.29 -8.52 -12.97
CA GLY A 66 -9.65 -8.63 -14.39
C GLY A 66 -9.02 -7.52 -15.24
N LEU A 67 -9.00 -6.28 -14.74
CA LEU A 67 -8.34 -5.16 -15.41
C LEU A 67 -6.83 -5.41 -15.55
N ALA A 68 -6.15 -5.79 -14.46
CA ALA A 68 -4.72 -6.08 -14.48
C ALA A 68 -4.38 -7.24 -15.44
N GLU A 69 -5.26 -8.24 -15.55
CA GLU A 69 -5.09 -9.33 -16.51
C GLU A 69 -5.26 -8.88 -17.97
N SER A 70 -6.24 -8.03 -18.26
CA SER A 70 -6.46 -7.49 -19.61
C SER A 70 -5.35 -6.56 -20.09
N GLN A 71 -4.64 -5.89 -19.16
CA GLN A 71 -3.56 -4.94 -19.47
C GLN A 71 -2.17 -5.58 -19.49
N LYS A 72 -2.07 -6.92 -19.47
CA LYS A 72 -0.78 -7.61 -19.55
C LYS A 72 -0.01 -7.27 -20.82
N ASP A 73 -0.72 -7.15 -21.94
CA ASP A 73 -0.13 -6.79 -23.24
C ASP A 73 0.33 -5.31 -23.28
N GLU A 74 -0.16 -4.49 -22.35
CA GLU A 74 0.24 -3.08 -22.16
C GLU A 74 1.36 -2.93 -21.12
N GLY A 75 1.94 -4.04 -20.65
CA GLY A 75 3.06 -4.06 -19.70
C GLY A 75 2.67 -4.21 -18.24
N SER A 76 1.38 -4.38 -17.92
CA SER A 76 0.95 -4.66 -16.55
C SER A 76 1.37 -6.07 -16.10
N THR A 77 1.70 -6.21 -14.82
CA THR A 77 2.04 -7.50 -14.21
C THR A 77 1.14 -7.80 -13.02
N LEU A 78 0.65 -9.04 -12.95
CA LEU A 78 -0.13 -9.55 -11.83
C LEU A 78 0.54 -10.83 -11.30
N ALA A 79 0.84 -10.85 -10.00
CA ALA A 79 1.34 -12.02 -9.31
C ALA A 79 0.36 -12.43 -8.20
N SER A 80 -0.07 -13.69 -8.25
CA SER A 80 -0.99 -14.26 -7.26
C SER A 80 -0.37 -15.49 -6.60
N ARG A 81 -0.34 -15.50 -5.28
CA ARG A 81 0.18 -16.61 -4.46
C ARG A 81 -0.67 -16.76 -3.21
N ALA A 82 -0.83 -18.00 -2.73
CA ALA A 82 -1.40 -18.23 -1.42
C ALA A 82 -0.47 -17.62 -0.38
N TRP A 83 -1.01 -16.74 0.47
CA TRP A 83 -0.23 -16.16 1.55
C TRP A 83 0.05 -17.23 2.62
N LYS A 84 1.32 -17.39 2.94
CA LYS A 84 1.79 -18.17 4.09
C LYS A 84 2.45 -17.21 5.06
N ARG A 85 2.10 -17.33 6.34
CA ARG A 85 2.78 -16.57 7.40
C ARG A 85 4.25 -17.01 7.44
N ALA A 86 5.17 -16.05 7.56
CA ALA A 86 6.57 -16.38 7.81
C ALA A 86 6.66 -17.12 9.16
N GLN A 87 7.19 -18.34 9.14
CA GLN A 87 7.56 -19.02 10.38
C GLN A 87 8.93 -18.45 10.78
N ASN A 88 8.97 -17.71 11.88
CA ASN A 88 10.24 -17.33 12.49
C ASN A 88 10.93 -18.62 12.98
N THR A 89 11.93 -19.08 12.24
CA THR A 89 12.92 -20.07 12.68
C THR A 89 14.07 -19.38 13.39
#